data_AF-A0A9D6U527-F1
#
_entry.id   AF-A0A9D6U527-F1
#
_cell.length_a   1.000
_cell.length_b   1.000
_cell.length_c   1.000
_cell.angle_alpha   90.00
_cell.angle_beta   90.00
_cell.angle_gamma   90.00
#
_symmetry.space_group_name_H-M   'P 1'
#
loop_
_entity.id
_entity.type
_entity.pdbx_description
1 polymer ?
#
loop_
_entity_poly.entity_id
_entity_poly.type
_entity_poly.pdbx_seq_one_letter_code
_entity_poly.pdbx_strand_id
1 'polypeptide(L)'
;MRQAAQGRRVVDIELTRGFPAQPRRHWRPGAVKTLVTIMQGCDNFCTFCVVPYVRGREYSRPSGEIVAEVADFLAAGGKEVTLLGQNVNSYGRGLPEGVTFSELLRRIDALDGLARLRFATSHPRDLSPELTAAFGKLPSLCEHQHLPVQSGSDRILKAMNRGYTRREYLQKVAELRRVCPGICLSTDIIVGFPGETEADFEQTLELVEEAGFDQAFSFKYSPRPQTRAAALPDRVPGEVQAERLTRLQNLLNELTLKAHQRLIGKIAEVLVDGISKRSREELCGRLRTNQVVNFSGPRDSLGRLVMVKLTEAHPHSLKGTRVEDSSLSGIMLRQMTVSGLTIDPFTNSPIMILKDVDSDKAVPIWIGLLEATAIASELENIKFSRPMTHDLLKIIMETMAIQVTRVEVCDLRDNTYFALIHLNREGQEVTIDARPSDAIALALRVKAPIYVAEVVIQKARRVDLSAKEAITTEDAKKWTEILEGLDPDDFGKYKM
;
A
#
# COMPACT_ATOMS: atom_id res chain seq x y z
N MET A 1 -8.08 36.05 -6.70
CA MET A 1 -8.79 37.26 -6.24
C MET A 1 -8.21 38.54 -6.85
N ARG A 2 -6.91 38.86 -6.69
CA ARG A 2 -6.31 40.10 -7.24
C ARG A 2 -6.40 40.25 -8.78
N GLN A 3 -6.26 39.17 -9.54
CA GLN A 3 -6.39 39.20 -11.02
C GLN A 3 -7.84 39.41 -11.49
N ALA A 4 -8.82 38.84 -10.78
CA ALA A 4 -10.25 39.03 -11.03
C ALA A 4 -10.66 40.50 -10.84
N ALA A 5 -10.15 41.11 -9.77
CA ALA A 5 -10.39 42.52 -9.46
C ALA A 5 -9.78 43.50 -10.48
N GLN A 6 -8.88 43.03 -11.35
CA GLN A 6 -8.25 43.81 -12.42
C GLN A 6 -8.87 43.51 -13.80
N GLY A 7 -10.00 42.80 -13.87
CA GLY A 7 -10.66 42.44 -15.14
C GLY A 7 -9.89 41.42 -15.98
N ARG A 8 -8.82 40.82 -15.46
CA ARG A 8 -8.05 39.78 -16.16
C ARG A 8 -8.76 38.43 -15.99
N ARG A 9 -8.80 37.64 -17.06
CA ARG A 9 -9.31 36.26 -17.00
C ARG A 9 -8.56 35.50 -15.91
N VAL A 10 -9.33 34.95 -14.98
CA VAL A 10 -8.82 34.21 -13.81
C VAL A 10 -8.76 32.71 -14.08
N VAL A 11 -9.46 32.28 -15.13
CA VAL A 11 -9.55 30.89 -15.59
C VAL A 11 -9.32 30.91 -17.09
N ASP A 12 -8.35 30.11 -17.53
CA ASP A 12 -8.14 29.84 -18.94
C ASP A 12 -9.13 28.75 -19.39
N ILE A 13 -9.98 29.11 -20.35
CA ILE A 13 -10.95 28.23 -21.00
C ILE A 13 -10.56 27.96 -22.46
N GLU A 14 -9.44 28.51 -22.92
CA GLU A 14 -8.99 28.34 -24.29
C GLU A 14 -8.32 26.98 -24.46
N LEU A 15 -8.80 26.24 -25.45
CA LEU A 15 -8.25 24.95 -25.83
C LEU A 15 -7.00 25.20 -26.69
N THR A 16 -5.85 25.34 -26.04
CA THR A 16 -4.56 25.38 -26.73
C THR A 16 -4.23 24.02 -27.34
N ARG A 17 -3.71 24.03 -28.58
CA ARG A 17 -3.16 22.82 -29.21
C ARG A 17 -1.79 22.54 -28.59
N GLY A 18 -1.59 21.31 -28.09
CA GLY A 18 -0.39 20.89 -27.39
C GLY A 18 -0.65 20.65 -25.90
N PHE A 19 0.38 20.17 -25.18
CA PHE A 19 0.32 20.07 -23.73
C PHE A 19 0.74 21.42 -23.14
N PRO A 20 -0.17 22.18 -22.52
CA PRO A 20 0.21 23.47 -21.96
C PRO A 20 1.30 23.24 -20.91
N ALA A 21 2.30 24.13 -20.89
CA ALA A 21 3.37 24.07 -19.89
C ALA A 21 2.72 24.12 -18.50
N GLN A 22 2.74 22.99 -17.79
CA GLN A 22 2.23 22.95 -16.44
C GLN A 22 3.30 23.53 -15.50
N PRO A 23 2.93 24.40 -14.56
CA PRO A 23 3.87 24.87 -13.57
C PRO A 23 4.40 23.65 -12.82
N ARG A 24 5.73 23.50 -12.75
CA ARG A 24 6.39 22.38 -12.05
C ARG A 24 5.98 22.24 -10.57
N ARG A 25 5.38 23.28 -9.98
CA ARG A 25 4.90 23.31 -8.60
C ARG A 25 3.51 23.94 -8.54
N HIS A 26 2.48 23.10 -8.50
CA HIS A 26 1.08 23.49 -8.36
C HIS A 26 0.46 23.07 -7.02
N TRP A 27 1.19 22.33 -6.19
CA TRP A 27 0.75 21.92 -4.87
C TRP A 27 0.99 23.01 -3.81
N ARG A 28 0.18 22.96 -2.75
CA ARG A 28 0.33 23.86 -1.59
C ARG A 28 1.45 23.36 -0.67
N PRO A 29 2.15 24.25 0.05
CA PRO A 29 3.05 23.83 1.13
C PRO A 29 2.34 22.91 2.12
N GLY A 30 2.97 21.80 2.51
CA GLY A 30 2.38 20.78 3.39
C GLY A 30 1.32 19.88 2.74
N ALA A 31 1.16 19.93 1.41
CA ALA A 31 0.27 19.01 0.71
C ALA A 31 0.78 17.56 0.82
N VAL A 32 -0.08 16.68 1.33
CA VAL A 32 0.21 15.24 1.52
C VAL A 32 0.07 14.45 0.22
N LYS A 33 -0.82 14.92 -0.65
CA LYS A 33 -1.13 14.30 -1.94
C LYS A 33 -1.10 15.31 -3.09
N THR A 34 -0.75 14.84 -4.28
CA THR A 34 -0.78 15.64 -5.50
C THR A 34 -1.35 14.87 -6.68
N LEU A 35 -1.83 15.63 -7.66
CA LEU A 35 -2.33 15.13 -8.94
C LEU A 35 -1.35 15.55 -10.03
N VAL A 36 -0.83 14.59 -10.79
CA VAL A 36 0.15 14.86 -11.86
C VAL A 36 -0.48 14.50 -13.19
N THR A 37 -0.63 15.49 -14.08
CA THR A 37 -1.14 15.24 -15.42
C THR A 37 -0.02 14.71 -16.30
N ILE A 38 -0.19 13.49 -16.82
CA ILE A 38 0.84 12.81 -17.64
C ILE A 38 0.52 12.84 -19.14
N MET A 39 -0.71 13.14 -19.51
CA MET A 39 -1.15 13.15 -20.91
C MET A 39 -2.42 13.97 -21.11
N GLN A 40 -2.68 14.34 -22.35
CA GLN A 40 -3.88 15.05 -22.78
C GLN A 40 -4.45 14.41 -24.06
N GLY A 41 -5.77 14.52 -24.23
CA GLY A 41 -6.46 14.02 -25.41
C GLY A 41 -6.69 12.51 -25.35
N CYS A 42 -7.42 11.99 -26.32
CA CYS A 42 -7.78 10.57 -26.34
C CYS A 42 -8.10 10.11 -27.76
N ASP A 43 -7.47 9.02 -28.19
CA ASP A 43 -7.66 8.43 -29.52
C ASP A 43 -8.60 7.22 -29.56
N ASN A 44 -9.38 7.00 -28.50
CA ASN A 44 -10.31 5.87 -28.45
C ASN A 44 -11.59 6.09 -29.27
N PHE A 45 -12.03 7.34 -29.47
CA PHE A 45 -13.27 7.68 -30.20
C PHE A 45 -14.50 6.85 -29.79
N CYS A 46 -14.70 6.64 -28.48
CA CYS A 46 -15.94 6.03 -27.99
C CYS A 46 -17.13 6.86 -28.46
N THR A 47 -18.19 6.22 -28.97
CA THR A 47 -19.24 6.92 -29.75
C THR A 47 -20.02 7.96 -28.95
N PHE A 48 -20.06 7.82 -27.62
CA PHE A 48 -20.68 8.74 -26.68
C PHE A 48 -19.75 9.85 -26.17
N CYS A 49 -18.44 9.74 -26.39
CA CYS A 49 -17.44 10.58 -25.75
C CYS A 49 -17.07 11.79 -26.63
N VAL A 50 -17.17 12.99 -26.07
CA VAL A 50 -16.82 14.24 -26.77
C VAL A 50 -15.32 14.57 -26.69
N VAL A 51 -14.59 13.93 -25.77
CA VAL A 51 -13.18 14.23 -25.46
C VAL A 51 -12.27 14.35 -26.69
N PRO A 52 -12.31 13.45 -27.71
CA PRO A 52 -11.43 13.57 -28.87
C PRO A 52 -11.62 14.89 -29.66
N TYR A 53 -12.83 15.45 -29.64
CA TYR A 53 -13.15 16.68 -30.36
C TYR A 53 -12.78 17.92 -29.56
N VAL A 54 -12.91 17.88 -28.23
CA VAL A 54 -12.66 19.04 -27.36
C VAL A 54 -11.28 19.07 -26.74
N ARG A 55 -10.59 17.93 -26.58
CA ARG A 55 -9.22 17.85 -26.03
C ARG A 55 -8.16 17.49 -27.07
N GLY A 56 -8.58 17.14 -28.28
CA GLY A 56 -7.70 16.77 -29.37
C GLY A 56 -7.17 15.33 -29.29
N ARG A 57 -6.18 15.07 -30.15
CA ARG A 57 -5.46 13.80 -30.24
C ARG A 57 -4.64 13.53 -28.99
N GLU A 58 -4.34 12.26 -28.77
CA GLU A 58 -3.53 11.84 -27.63
C GLU A 58 -2.12 12.43 -27.73
N TYR A 59 -1.65 12.97 -26.61
CA TYR A 59 -0.30 13.46 -26.44
C TYR A 59 0.20 13.08 -25.04
N SER A 60 1.32 12.37 -24.99
CA SER A 60 1.99 11.99 -23.75
C SER A 60 3.05 13.03 -23.40
N ARG A 61 3.11 13.44 -22.14
CA ARG A 61 4.17 14.31 -21.63
C ARG A 61 5.47 13.51 -21.48
N PRO A 62 6.67 14.09 -21.70
CA PRO A 62 7.94 13.37 -21.53
C PRO A 62 8.11 12.80 -20.11
N SER A 63 8.62 11.57 -19.98
CA SER A 63 8.70 10.90 -18.68
C SER A 63 9.62 11.61 -17.69
N GLY A 64 10.74 12.17 -18.16
CA GLY A 64 11.70 12.88 -17.32
C GLY A 64 11.09 14.10 -16.61
N GLU A 65 10.17 14.81 -17.27
CA GLU A 65 9.46 15.93 -16.65
C GLU A 65 8.49 15.46 -15.56
N ILE A 66 7.81 14.34 -15.77
CA ILE A 66 6.86 13.76 -14.81
C ILE A 66 7.63 13.29 -13.57
N VAL A 67 8.72 12.54 -13.77
CA VAL A 67 9.57 12.04 -12.68
C VAL A 67 10.16 13.19 -11.89
N ALA A 68 10.65 14.25 -12.54
CA ALA A 68 11.17 15.43 -11.86
C ALA A 68 10.10 16.16 -11.03
N GLU A 69 8.88 16.30 -11.55
CA GLU A 69 7.76 16.91 -10.80
C GLU A 69 7.40 16.09 -9.56
N VAL A 70 7.36 14.76 -9.71
CA VAL A 70 7.08 13.87 -8.58
C VAL A 70 8.20 13.94 -7.54
N ALA A 71 9.47 13.90 -7.96
CA ALA A 71 10.61 14.03 -7.06
C ALA A 71 10.58 15.36 -6.27
N ASP A 72 10.26 16.47 -6.93
CA ASP A 72 10.08 17.78 -6.29
C ASP A 72 8.97 17.77 -5.23
N PHE A 73 7.86 17.06 -5.49
CA PHE A 73 6.75 16.93 -4.55
C PHE A 73 7.12 16.07 -3.33
N LEU A 74 7.84 14.97 -3.54
CA LEU A 74 8.31 14.08 -2.47
C LEU A 74 9.35 14.79 -1.59
N ALA A 75 10.26 15.55 -2.18
CA ALA A 75 11.22 16.38 -1.46
C ALA A 75 10.54 17.45 -0.58
N ALA A 76 9.32 17.86 -0.93
CA ALA A 76 8.49 18.77 -0.12
C ALA A 76 7.68 18.06 0.99
N GLY A 77 7.90 16.76 1.21
CA GLY A 77 7.21 15.94 2.23
C GLY A 77 5.93 15.27 1.74
N GLY A 78 5.64 15.32 0.43
CA GLY A 78 4.52 14.63 -0.18
C GLY A 78 4.60 13.10 -0.02
N LYS A 79 3.45 12.42 -0.01
CA LYS A 79 3.35 10.97 0.23
C LYS A 79 2.59 10.21 -0.85
N GLU A 80 1.54 10.81 -1.43
CA GLU A 80 0.70 10.16 -2.43
C GLU A 80 0.64 10.95 -3.75
N VAL A 81 0.87 10.25 -4.86
CA VAL A 81 0.81 10.80 -6.22
C VAL A 81 -0.29 10.08 -6.98
N THR A 82 -1.19 10.84 -7.61
CA THR A 82 -2.16 10.28 -8.56
C THR A 82 -1.88 10.80 -9.97
N LEU A 83 -1.56 9.88 -10.89
CA LEU A 83 -1.39 10.21 -12.30
C LEU A 83 -2.75 10.37 -12.98
N LEU A 84 -2.89 11.45 -13.76
CA LEU A 84 -4.11 11.82 -14.44
C LEU A 84 -3.90 11.97 -15.94
N GLY A 85 -4.96 11.65 -16.68
CA GLY A 85 -5.04 11.79 -18.12
C GLY A 85 -6.48 11.63 -18.58
N GLN A 86 -6.68 11.37 -19.86
CA GLN A 86 -7.96 10.89 -20.37
C GLN A 86 -7.96 9.37 -20.63
N ASN A 87 -6.77 8.77 -20.85
CA ASN A 87 -6.56 7.34 -20.93
C ASN A 87 -5.12 6.99 -20.50
N VAL A 88 -4.82 7.03 -19.21
CA VAL A 88 -3.43 6.93 -18.70
C VAL A 88 -2.69 5.69 -19.19
N ASN A 89 -3.41 4.60 -19.47
CA ASN A 89 -2.87 3.31 -19.88
C ASN A 89 -2.24 3.34 -21.29
N SER A 90 -2.66 4.26 -22.15
CA SER A 90 -2.07 4.44 -23.49
C SER A 90 -0.86 5.38 -23.49
N TYR A 91 -0.47 5.91 -22.32
CA TYR A 91 0.72 6.73 -22.20
C TYR A 91 1.95 6.09 -22.85
N GLY A 92 2.74 6.92 -23.53
CA GLY A 92 3.97 6.52 -24.21
C GLY A 92 3.85 6.45 -25.72
N ARG A 93 2.63 6.40 -26.26
CA ARG A 93 2.41 6.42 -27.71
C ARG A 93 2.92 7.73 -28.31
N GLY A 94 3.81 7.60 -29.29
CA GLY A 94 4.41 8.74 -30.00
C GLY A 94 5.57 9.43 -29.26
N LEU A 95 5.99 8.93 -28.08
CA LEU A 95 7.21 9.43 -27.43
C LEU A 95 8.47 8.88 -28.12
N PRO A 96 9.46 9.73 -28.48
CA PRO A 96 10.72 9.28 -29.07
C PRO A 96 11.51 8.29 -28.21
N GLU A 97 11.38 8.43 -26.89
CA GLU A 97 12.04 7.60 -25.87
C GLU A 97 11.42 6.19 -25.71
N GLY A 98 10.25 5.92 -26.29
CA GLY A 98 9.60 4.60 -26.23
C GLY A 98 9.17 4.16 -24.83
N VAL A 99 9.06 5.08 -23.86
CA VAL A 99 8.69 4.76 -22.47
C VAL A 99 7.20 4.41 -22.40
N THR A 100 6.90 3.19 -21.96
CA THR A 100 5.52 2.73 -21.75
C THR A 100 4.96 3.22 -20.41
N PHE A 101 3.64 3.16 -20.24
CA PHE A 101 3.02 3.51 -18.96
C PHE A 101 3.56 2.68 -17.78
N SER A 102 3.71 1.36 -17.95
CA SER A 102 4.26 0.49 -16.90
C SER A 102 5.72 0.83 -16.55
N GLU A 103 6.50 1.31 -17.52
CA GLU A 103 7.86 1.81 -17.29
C GLU A 103 7.85 3.15 -16.54
N LEU A 104 6.92 4.06 -16.88
CA LEU A 104 6.74 5.29 -16.11
C LEU A 104 6.39 4.99 -14.64
N LEU A 105 5.50 4.03 -14.38
CA LEU A 105 5.15 3.61 -13.02
C LEU A 105 6.38 3.09 -12.27
N ARG A 106 7.23 2.26 -12.90
CA ARG A 106 8.48 1.78 -12.30
C ARG A 106 9.44 2.91 -11.94
N ARG A 107 9.60 3.89 -12.84
CA ARG A 107 10.48 5.04 -12.59
C ARG A 107 10.00 5.89 -11.42
N ILE A 108 8.69 6.04 -11.26
CA ILE A 108 8.09 6.79 -10.15
C ILE A 108 8.17 5.99 -8.85
N ASP A 109 7.89 4.68 -8.89
CA ASP A 109 7.98 3.77 -7.75
C ASP A 109 9.40 3.72 -7.15
N ALA A 110 10.42 3.87 -7.98
CA ALA A 110 11.83 3.92 -7.56
C ALA A 110 12.25 5.24 -6.88
N LEU A 111 11.35 6.24 -6.75
CA LEU A 111 11.67 7.50 -6.09
C LEU A 111 11.57 7.38 -4.56
N ASP A 112 12.61 7.82 -3.87
CA ASP A 112 12.66 7.82 -2.42
C ASP A 112 11.53 8.65 -1.79
N GLY A 113 10.90 8.09 -0.76
CA GLY A 113 9.85 8.75 0.02
C GLY A 113 8.44 8.64 -0.57
N LEU A 114 8.26 8.04 -1.75
CA LEU A 114 6.94 7.76 -2.29
C LEU A 114 6.26 6.64 -1.49
N ALA A 115 5.14 6.96 -0.85
CA ALA A 115 4.36 5.96 -0.13
C ALA A 115 3.28 5.31 -1.01
N ARG A 116 2.62 6.13 -1.85
CA ARG A 116 1.45 5.69 -2.62
C ARG A 116 1.44 6.28 -4.02
N LEU A 117 1.35 5.40 -5.01
CA LEU A 117 1.13 5.72 -6.40
C LEU A 117 -0.25 5.24 -6.82
N ARG A 118 -0.98 6.12 -7.49
CA ARG A 118 -2.29 5.85 -8.06
C ARG A 118 -2.35 6.39 -9.47
N PHE A 119 -3.35 5.93 -10.21
CA PHE A 119 -3.76 6.57 -11.43
C PHE A 119 -5.26 6.42 -11.60
N ALA A 120 -5.85 7.32 -12.36
CA ALA A 120 -7.27 7.28 -12.72
C ALA A 120 -7.40 7.39 -14.24
N THR A 121 -8.59 7.08 -14.75
CA THR A 121 -8.96 7.14 -16.19
C THR A 121 -8.26 6.10 -17.07
N SER A 122 -8.70 4.86 -16.95
CA SER A 122 -8.22 3.75 -17.78
C SER A 122 -9.22 3.34 -18.85
N HIS A 123 -8.70 2.84 -19.97
CA HIS A 123 -9.51 2.14 -20.97
C HIS A 123 -9.19 0.62 -20.92
N PRO A 124 -10.19 -0.27 -20.78
CA PRO A 124 -9.93 -1.71 -20.63
C PRO A 124 -9.12 -2.33 -21.76
N ARG A 125 -9.31 -1.84 -23.00
CA ARG A 125 -8.51 -2.24 -24.17
C ARG A 125 -7.00 -2.07 -23.95
N ASP A 126 -6.59 -0.98 -23.29
CA ASP A 126 -5.19 -0.61 -23.12
C ASP A 126 -4.58 -1.13 -21.81
N LEU A 127 -5.32 -1.94 -21.03
CA LEU A 127 -4.77 -2.67 -19.89
C LEU A 127 -3.89 -3.83 -20.39
N SER A 128 -2.57 -3.61 -20.44
CA SER A 128 -1.59 -4.60 -20.89
C SER A 128 -1.21 -5.61 -19.79
N PRO A 129 -0.68 -6.80 -20.15
CA PRO A 129 -0.17 -7.76 -19.16
C PRO A 129 0.91 -7.17 -18.25
N GLU A 130 1.78 -6.31 -18.77
CA GLU A 130 2.85 -5.65 -17.99
C GLU A 130 2.27 -4.67 -16.98
N LEU A 131 1.22 -3.92 -17.36
CA LEU A 131 0.51 -3.03 -16.44
C LEU A 131 -0.24 -3.83 -15.37
N THR A 132 -0.90 -4.92 -15.74
CA THR A 132 -1.55 -5.80 -14.77
C THR A 132 -0.55 -6.36 -13.77
N ALA A 133 0.59 -6.89 -14.23
CA ALA A 133 1.64 -7.42 -13.38
C ALA A 133 2.26 -6.37 -12.43
N ALA A 134 2.19 -5.07 -12.76
CA ALA A 134 2.70 -4.00 -11.91
C ALA A 134 1.98 -3.95 -10.55
N PHE A 135 0.67 -4.26 -10.50
CA PHE A 135 -0.10 -4.29 -9.25
C PHE A 135 0.38 -5.35 -8.24
N GLY A 136 1.09 -6.39 -8.70
CA GLY A 136 1.69 -7.41 -7.84
C GLY A 136 3.18 -7.21 -7.57
N LYS A 137 3.80 -6.18 -8.17
CA LYS A 137 5.27 -5.98 -8.15
C LYS A 137 5.71 -4.65 -7.57
N LEU A 138 4.94 -3.57 -7.78
CA LEU A 138 5.31 -2.23 -7.36
C LEU A 138 4.73 -1.93 -5.97
N PRO A 139 5.55 -1.78 -4.92
CA PRO A 139 5.07 -1.58 -3.56
C PRO A 139 4.29 -0.27 -3.38
N SER A 140 4.66 0.80 -4.08
CA SER A 140 3.93 2.07 -3.98
C SER A 140 2.59 2.02 -4.72
N LEU A 141 2.43 1.17 -5.74
CA LEU A 141 1.21 1.10 -6.53
C LEU A 141 0.07 0.52 -5.70
N CYS A 142 -0.92 1.36 -5.42
CA CYS A 142 -2.05 1.01 -4.58
C CYS A 142 -2.98 -0.02 -5.24
N GLU A 143 -3.58 -0.90 -4.43
CA GLU A 143 -4.47 -1.99 -4.85
C GLU A 143 -5.87 -1.47 -5.24
N HIS A 144 -5.92 -0.48 -6.14
CA HIS A 144 -7.15 0.10 -6.65
C HIS A 144 -7.01 0.41 -8.14
N GLN A 145 -7.92 -0.14 -8.94
CA GLN A 145 -7.98 0.08 -10.38
C GLN A 145 -9.37 0.57 -10.80
N HIS A 146 -9.43 1.77 -11.38
CA HIS A 146 -10.63 2.28 -12.01
C HIS A 146 -10.69 1.83 -13.47
N LEU A 147 -11.58 0.89 -13.82
CA LEU A 147 -11.65 0.22 -15.11
C LEU A 147 -13.07 0.31 -15.73
N PRO A 148 -13.46 1.46 -16.29
CA PRO A 148 -14.80 1.68 -16.83
C PRO A 148 -15.22 0.68 -17.91
N VAL A 149 -16.26 -0.11 -17.63
CA VAL A 149 -16.83 -1.07 -18.58
C VAL A 149 -17.85 -0.42 -19.51
N GLN A 150 -18.59 0.58 -19.01
CA GLN A 150 -19.68 1.31 -19.66
C GLN A 150 -20.99 0.52 -19.83
N SER A 151 -20.94 -0.75 -20.25
CA SER A 151 -22.10 -1.66 -20.37
C SER A 151 -21.67 -3.12 -20.26
N GLY A 152 -22.56 -4.03 -19.87
CA GLY A 152 -22.31 -5.48 -19.87
C GLY A 152 -22.75 -6.21 -21.15
N SER A 153 -23.43 -5.54 -22.08
CA SER A 153 -23.84 -6.15 -23.35
C SER A 153 -22.79 -5.95 -24.44
N ASP A 154 -22.36 -7.04 -25.09
CA ASP A 154 -21.43 -6.99 -26.22
C ASP A 154 -21.96 -6.15 -27.39
N ARG A 155 -23.27 -6.18 -27.62
CA ARG A 155 -23.92 -5.38 -28.67
C ARG A 155 -23.79 -3.90 -28.38
N ILE A 156 -24.01 -3.49 -27.13
CA ILE A 156 -23.89 -2.10 -26.69
C ILE A 156 -22.43 -1.67 -26.61
N LEU A 157 -21.52 -2.51 -26.09
CA LEU A 157 -20.08 -2.26 -26.09
C LEU A 157 -19.54 -2.02 -27.51
N LYS A 158 -20.02 -2.80 -28.50
CA LYS A 158 -19.70 -2.59 -29.91
C LYS A 158 -20.26 -1.27 -30.42
N ALA A 159 -21.52 -0.94 -30.13
CA ALA A 159 -22.14 0.34 -30.52
C ALA A 159 -21.47 1.56 -29.85
N MET A 160 -20.92 1.37 -28.65
CA MET A 160 -20.11 2.34 -27.92
C MET A 160 -18.68 2.50 -28.47
N ASN A 161 -18.27 1.66 -29.43
CA ASN A 161 -16.91 1.57 -29.97
C ASN A 161 -15.86 1.30 -28.87
N ARG A 162 -16.12 0.28 -28.02
CA ARG A 162 -15.20 -0.12 -26.93
C ARG A 162 -14.07 -1.04 -27.39
N GLY A 163 -14.29 -1.83 -28.45
CA GLY A 163 -13.27 -2.70 -29.03
C GLY A 163 -12.84 -3.87 -28.14
N TYR A 164 -13.73 -4.32 -27.26
CA TYR A 164 -13.61 -5.53 -26.45
C TYR A 164 -15.01 -6.08 -26.14
N THR A 165 -15.07 -7.34 -25.72
CA THR A 165 -16.26 -8.07 -25.28
C THR A 165 -16.34 -8.18 -23.75
N ARG A 166 -17.51 -8.52 -23.22
CA ARG A 166 -17.76 -8.87 -21.81
C ARG A 166 -16.80 -9.95 -21.34
N ARG A 167 -16.60 -11.01 -22.14
CA ARG A 167 -15.67 -12.10 -21.80
C ARG A 167 -14.24 -11.61 -21.64
N GLU A 168 -13.73 -10.82 -22.59
CA GLU A 168 -12.37 -10.27 -22.51
C GLU A 168 -12.20 -9.30 -21.33
N TYR A 169 -13.25 -8.53 -21.03
CA TYR A 169 -13.26 -7.66 -19.85
C TYR A 169 -13.15 -8.46 -18.54
N LEU A 170 -13.96 -9.51 -18.39
CA LEU A 170 -13.95 -10.36 -17.20
C LEU A 170 -12.63 -11.14 -17.06
N GLN A 171 -12.01 -11.55 -18.17
CA GLN A 171 -10.67 -12.13 -18.15
C GLN A 171 -9.63 -11.15 -17.58
N LYS A 172 -9.68 -9.88 -17.97
CA LYS A 172 -8.81 -8.83 -17.41
C LYS A 172 -9.06 -8.63 -15.91
N VAL A 173 -10.32 -8.65 -15.47
CA VAL A 173 -10.68 -8.59 -14.05
C VAL A 173 -10.12 -9.77 -13.27
N ALA A 174 -10.26 -10.99 -13.80
CA ALA A 174 -9.73 -12.20 -13.19
C ALA A 174 -8.20 -12.15 -13.08
N GLU A 175 -7.51 -11.67 -14.12
CA GLU A 175 -6.06 -11.54 -14.12
C GLU A 175 -5.56 -10.50 -13.11
N LEU A 176 -6.23 -9.35 -12.99
CA LEU A 176 -5.96 -8.35 -11.96
C LEU A 176 -6.07 -8.95 -10.55
N ARG A 177 -7.14 -9.71 -10.28
CA ARG A 177 -7.32 -10.40 -9.00
C ARG A 177 -6.31 -11.52 -8.77
N ARG A 178 -5.82 -12.16 -9.83
CA ARG A 178 -4.79 -13.20 -9.72
C ARG A 178 -3.45 -12.62 -9.26
N VAL A 179 -3.03 -11.49 -9.85
CA VAL A 179 -1.76 -10.84 -9.50
C VAL A 179 -1.85 -9.98 -8.24
N CYS A 180 -3.04 -9.50 -7.90
CA CYS A 180 -3.32 -8.71 -6.71
C CYS A 180 -4.67 -9.14 -6.10
N PRO A 181 -4.69 -10.17 -5.24
CA PRO A 181 -5.94 -10.73 -4.68
C PRO A 181 -6.82 -9.73 -3.91
N GLY A 182 -6.22 -8.67 -3.35
CA GLY A 182 -6.92 -7.61 -2.62
C GLY A 182 -7.33 -6.40 -3.48
N ILE A 183 -7.19 -6.45 -4.81
CA ILE A 183 -7.45 -5.29 -5.66
C ILE A 183 -8.92 -4.88 -5.63
N CYS A 184 -9.16 -3.60 -5.33
CA CYS A 184 -10.48 -3.01 -5.45
C CYS A 184 -10.70 -2.44 -6.86
N LEU A 185 -11.84 -2.76 -7.45
CA LEU A 185 -12.20 -2.32 -8.78
C LEU A 185 -13.30 -1.29 -8.73
N SER A 186 -13.09 -0.20 -9.46
CA SER A 186 -14.13 0.79 -9.71
C SER A 186 -14.46 0.91 -11.19
N THR A 187 -15.68 1.32 -11.53
CA THR A 187 -16.14 1.38 -12.94
C THR A 187 -17.10 2.53 -13.19
N ASP A 188 -17.31 2.87 -14.46
CA ASP A 188 -18.40 3.74 -14.90
C ASP A 188 -19.36 2.93 -15.79
N ILE A 189 -20.66 3.17 -15.63
CA ILE A 189 -21.73 2.50 -16.39
C ILE A 189 -22.70 3.56 -16.91
N ILE A 190 -23.08 3.42 -18.18
CA ILE A 190 -24.06 4.29 -18.85
C ILE A 190 -25.30 3.45 -19.17
N VAL A 191 -26.43 3.79 -18.56
CA VAL A 191 -27.74 3.20 -18.88
C VAL A 191 -28.48 4.06 -19.90
N GLY A 192 -29.31 3.43 -20.73
CA GLY A 192 -30.12 4.14 -21.71
C GLY A 192 -29.36 4.58 -22.95
N PHE A 193 -28.24 3.93 -23.27
CA PHE A 193 -27.52 4.19 -24.51
C PHE A 193 -28.44 3.95 -25.73
N PRO A 194 -28.35 4.72 -26.83
CA PRO A 194 -29.23 4.53 -27.97
C PRO A 194 -29.22 3.09 -28.50
N GLY A 195 -30.41 2.51 -28.60
CA GLY A 195 -30.65 1.14 -28.99
C GLY A 195 -30.65 0.13 -27.85
N GLU A 196 -30.36 0.50 -26.59
CA GLU A 196 -30.31 -0.43 -25.44
C GLU A 196 -31.67 -1.06 -25.11
N THR A 197 -31.76 -2.38 -25.22
CA THR A 197 -32.95 -3.16 -24.87
C THR A 197 -32.89 -3.64 -23.42
N GLU A 198 -34.00 -4.19 -22.92
CA GLU A 198 -34.02 -4.74 -21.56
C GLU A 198 -33.03 -5.89 -21.37
N ALA A 199 -32.91 -6.78 -22.37
CA ALA A 199 -31.95 -7.87 -22.33
C ALA A 199 -30.48 -7.41 -22.30
N ASP A 200 -30.16 -6.24 -22.85
CA ASP A 200 -28.81 -5.66 -22.75
C ASP A 200 -28.56 -5.06 -21.35
N PHE A 201 -29.61 -4.51 -20.75
CA PHE A 201 -29.53 -3.97 -19.41
C PHE A 201 -29.38 -5.09 -18.37
N GLU A 202 -30.11 -6.20 -18.50
CA GLU A 202 -29.92 -7.38 -17.65
C GLU A 202 -28.49 -7.92 -17.73
N GLN A 203 -27.91 -8.04 -18.92
CA GLN A 203 -26.50 -8.40 -19.08
C GLN A 203 -25.54 -7.42 -18.38
N THR A 204 -25.94 -6.15 -18.23
CA THR A 204 -25.17 -5.17 -17.47
C THR A 204 -25.25 -5.42 -15.97
N LEU A 205 -26.41 -5.77 -15.45
CA LEU A 205 -26.58 -6.15 -14.04
C LEU A 205 -25.80 -7.42 -13.71
N GLU A 206 -25.92 -8.46 -14.53
CA GLU A 206 -25.16 -9.70 -14.37
C GLU A 206 -23.64 -9.47 -14.38
N LEU A 207 -23.13 -8.64 -15.30
CA LEU A 207 -21.71 -8.31 -15.35
C LEU A 207 -21.26 -7.58 -14.07
N VAL A 208 -22.09 -6.71 -13.52
CA VAL A 208 -21.78 -6.00 -12.27
C VAL A 208 -21.64 -6.98 -11.11
N GLU A 209 -22.53 -7.97 -11.02
CA GLU A 209 -22.46 -9.02 -10.00
C GLU A 209 -21.21 -9.91 -10.18
N GLU A 210 -20.97 -10.38 -11.40
CA GLU A 210 -19.87 -11.27 -11.73
C GLU A 210 -18.50 -10.59 -11.57
N ALA A 211 -18.39 -9.35 -12.05
CA ALA A 211 -17.18 -8.56 -11.90
C ALA A 211 -16.95 -8.14 -10.44
N GLY A 212 -17.99 -8.03 -9.61
CA GLY A 212 -17.90 -7.73 -8.19
C GLY A 212 -17.18 -6.42 -7.89
N PHE A 213 -17.63 -5.31 -8.48
CA PHE A 213 -17.05 -3.99 -8.28
C PHE A 213 -17.23 -3.50 -6.84
N ASP A 214 -16.20 -2.85 -6.30
CA ASP A 214 -16.22 -2.22 -4.97
C ASP A 214 -16.83 -0.83 -5.01
N GLN A 215 -16.74 -0.16 -6.16
CA GLN A 215 -17.34 1.14 -6.41
C GLN A 215 -17.79 1.22 -7.86
N ALA A 216 -18.90 1.89 -8.13
CA ALA A 216 -19.28 2.19 -9.50
C ALA A 216 -19.99 3.53 -9.58
N PHE A 217 -19.79 4.21 -10.70
CA PHE A 217 -20.50 5.42 -11.04
C PHE A 217 -21.48 5.10 -12.17
N SER A 218 -22.76 5.36 -11.93
CA SER A 218 -23.82 5.09 -12.88
C SER A 218 -24.43 6.39 -13.38
N PHE A 219 -24.62 6.47 -14.70
CA PHE A 219 -25.12 7.65 -15.37
C PHE A 219 -26.20 7.27 -16.38
N LYS A 220 -27.20 8.14 -16.54
CA LYS A 220 -28.05 8.09 -17.73
C LYS A 220 -27.26 8.57 -18.93
N TYR A 221 -27.50 7.96 -20.09
CA TYR A 221 -26.96 8.47 -21.34
C TYR A 221 -27.40 9.92 -21.55
N SER A 222 -26.42 10.78 -21.85
CA SER A 222 -26.65 12.19 -22.15
C SER A 222 -26.05 12.49 -23.52
N PRO A 223 -26.88 12.85 -24.53
CA PRO A 223 -26.36 13.18 -25.85
C PRO A 223 -25.50 14.45 -25.74
N ARG A 224 -24.28 14.37 -26.26
CA ARG A 224 -23.37 15.52 -26.35
C ARG A 224 -23.27 15.95 -27.81
N PRO A 225 -23.22 17.26 -28.09
CA PRO A 225 -22.98 17.74 -29.45
C PRO A 225 -21.74 17.07 -30.06
N GLN A 226 -21.78 16.81 -31.38
CA GLN A 226 -20.68 16.23 -32.17
C GLN A 226 -20.36 14.74 -31.91
N THR A 227 -20.99 14.08 -30.94
CA THR A 227 -20.75 12.64 -30.72
C THR A 227 -21.55 11.78 -31.68
N ARG A 228 -20.98 10.64 -32.09
CA ARG A 228 -21.64 9.71 -33.02
C ARG A 228 -22.94 9.15 -32.42
N ALA A 229 -22.94 8.88 -31.12
CA ALA A 229 -24.11 8.37 -30.41
C ALA A 229 -25.26 9.39 -30.38
N ALA A 230 -24.99 10.70 -30.43
CA ALA A 230 -26.05 11.71 -30.45
C ALA A 230 -26.90 11.67 -31.74
N ALA A 231 -26.32 11.17 -32.83
CA ALA A 231 -26.98 11.01 -34.12
C ALA A 231 -27.72 9.68 -34.28
N LEU A 232 -27.65 8.77 -33.30
CA LEU A 232 -28.38 7.49 -33.36
C LEU A 232 -29.90 7.71 -33.14
N PRO A 233 -30.76 7.04 -33.93
CA PRO A 233 -32.21 7.28 -33.91
C PRO A 233 -32.92 6.61 -32.73
N ASP A 234 -32.46 5.43 -32.30
CA ASP A 234 -33.16 4.57 -31.33
C ASP A 234 -32.96 5.05 -29.89
N ARG A 235 -33.65 6.12 -29.48
CA ARG A 235 -33.50 6.68 -28.14
C ARG A 235 -34.35 5.92 -27.12
N VAL A 236 -33.72 5.52 -26.02
CA VAL A 236 -34.43 4.95 -24.86
C VAL A 236 -35.21 6.06 -24.15
N PRO A 237 -36.53 5.90 -23.89
CA PRO A 237 -37.34 6.90 -23.20
C PRO A 237 -36.76 7.26 -21.82
N GLY A 238 -36.86 8.53 -21.45
CA GLY A 238 -36.26 9.05 -20.21
C GLY A 238 -36.73 8.36 -18.93
N GLU A 239 -37.99 7.91 -18.90
CA GLU A 239 -38.57 7.14 -17.79
C GLU A 239 -37.90 5.77 -17.64
N VAL A 240 -37.68 5.05 -18.74
CA VAL A 240 -36.95 3.77 -18.76
C VAL A 240 -35.50 3.97 -18.31
N GLN A 241 -34.84 5.05 -18.75
CA GLN A 241 -33.47 5.34 -18.27
C GLN A 241 -33.42 5.60 -16.75
N ALA A 242 -34.45 6.25 -16.20
CA ALA A 242 -34.54 6.53 -14.77
C ALA A 242 -34.82 5.27 -13.95
N GLU A 243 -35.71 4.41 -14.44
CA GLU A 243 -36.02 3.10 -13.85
C GLU A 243 -34.76 2.20 -13.81
N ARG A 244 -34.07 2.06 -14.96
CA ARG A 244 -32.82 1.30 -15.06
C ARG A 244 -31.71 1.84 -14.16
N LEU A 245 -31.54 3.17 -14.14
CA LEU A 245 -30.55 3.79 -13.25
C LEU A 245 -30.83 3.43 -11.79
N THR A 246 -32.10 3.48 -11.38
CA THR A 246 -32.51 3.17 -10.00
C THR A 246 -32.20 1.71 -9.65
N ARG A 247 -32.56 0.77 -10.53
CA ARG A 247 -32.24 -0.66 -10.34
C ARG A 247 -30.74 -0.92 -10.23
N LEU A 248 -29.96 -0.33 -11.14
CA LEU A 248 -28.50 -0.46 -11.11
C LEU A 248 -27.91 0.15 -9.83
N GLN A 249 -28.37 1.33 -9.40
CA GLN A 249 -27.90 1.96 -8.16
C GLN A 249 -28.21 1.13 -6.92
N ASN A 250 -29.39 0.52 -6.85
CA ASN A 250 -29.75 -0.37 -5.75
C ASN A 250 -28.80 -1.57 -5.66
N LEU A 251 -28.54 -2.24 -6.78
CA LEU A 251 -27.59 -3.34 -6.85
C LEU A 251 -26.17 -2.91 -6.44
N LEU A 252 -25.68 -1.79 -6.98
CA LEU A 252 -24.36 -1.27 -6.67
C LEU A 252 -24.19 -0.90 -5.19
N ASN A 253 -25.22 -0.30 -4.58
CA ASN A 253 -25.22 0.04 -3.16
C ASN A 253 -25.15 -1.22 -2.29
N GLU A 254 -25.88 -2.26 -2.65
CA GLU A 254 -25.83 -3.55 -1.96
C GLU A 254 -24.44 -4.19 -2.05
N LEU A 255 -23.86 -4.27 -3.25
CA LEU A 255 -22.53 -4.84 -3.47
C LEU A 255 -21.43 -4.05 -2.76
N THR A 256 -21.48 -2.72 -2.83
CA THR A 256 -20.53 -1.83 -2.15
C THR A 256 -20.59 -2.01 -0.63
N LEU A 257 -21.79 -2.07 -0.06
CA LEU A 257 -21.96 -2.27 1.38
C LEU A 257 -21.46 -3.66 1.80
N LYS A 258 -21.77 -4.71 1.05
CA LYS A 258 -21.23 -6.06 1.28
C LYS A 258 -19.70 -6.08 1.23
N ALA A 259 -19.09 -5.37 0.28
CA ALA A 259 -17.63 -5.26 0.17
C ALA A 259 -17.03 -4.55 1.40
N HIS A 260 -17.62 -3.43 1.83
CA HIS A 260 -17.20 -2.73 3.05
C HIS A 260 -17.36 -3.59 4.31
N GLN A 261 -18.46 -4.35 4.43
CA GLN A 261 -18.70 -5.23 5.57
C GLN A 261 -17.60 -6.32 5.72
N ARG A 262 -17.05 -6.82 4.61
CA ARG A 262 -15.92 -7.78 4.62
C ARG A 262 -14.61 -7.19 5.15
N LEU A 263 -14.52 -5.87 5.26
CA LEU A 263 -13.34 -5.18 5.80
C LEU A 263 -13.43 -4.98 7.31
N ILE A 264 -14.62 -5.13 7.91
CA ILE A 264 -14.81 -4.92 9.35
C ILE A 264 -14.03 -5.95 10.16
N GLY A 265 -13.39 -5.47 11.23
CA GLY A 265 -12.48 -6.22 12.08
C GLY A 265 -11.03 -6.22 11.59
N LYS A 266 -10.76 -5.89 10.32
CA LYS A 266 -9.40 -5.83 9.78
C LYS A 266 -8.69 -4.55 10.23
N ILE A 267 -7.37 -4.65 10.40
CA ILE A 267 -6.49 -3.50 10.58
C ILE A 267 -5.92 -3.16 9.21
N ALA A 268 -6.02 -1.89 8.81
CA ALA A 268 -5.54 -1.43 7.53
C ALA A 268 -4.86 -0.06 7.63
N GLU A 269 -3.90 0.17 6.73
CA GLU A 269 -3.15 1.41 6.65
C GLU A 269 -3.98 2.53 5.99
N VAL A 270 -4.09 3.65 6.69
CA VAL A 270 -4.82 4.84 6.27
C VAL A 270 -3.84 6.01 6.11
N LEU A 271 -3.79 6.60 4.91
CA LEU A 271 -3.13 7.89 4.71
C LEU A 271 -4.09 8.99 5.14
N VAL A 272 -3.76 9.70 6.21
CA VAL A 272 -4.60 10.76 6.77
C VAL A 272 -4.38 12.04 5.96
N ASP A 273 -5.41 12.51 5.27
CA ASP A 273 -5.31 13.67 4.37
C ASP A 273 -6.20 14.84 4.78
N GLY A 274 -6.95 14.72 5.88
CA GLY A 274 -7.74 15.82 6.41
C GLY A 274 -8.60 15.48 7.62
N ILE A 275 -9.53 16.39 7.89
CA ILE A 275 -10.56 16.27 8.92
C ILE A 275 -11.84 15.77 8.23
N SER A 276 -12.61 14.91 8.92
CA SER A 276 -13.90 14.44 8.41
C SER A 276 -14.82 15.62 8.08
N LYS A 277 -15.52 15.53 6.94
CA LYS A 277 -16.51 16.54 6.55
C LYS A 277 -17.73 16.56 7.47
N ARG A 278 -18.01 15.44 8.15
CA ARG A 278 -19.20 15.26 9.00
C ARG A 278 -18.93 15.55 10.46
N SER A 279 -17.69 15.40 10.92
CA SER A 279 -17.30 15.68 12.30
C SER A 279 -15.94 16.35 12.34
N ARG A 280 -15.83 17.47 13.07
CA ARG A 280 -14.54 18.14 13.28
C ARG A 280 -13.63 17.32 14.20
N GLU A 281 -14.18 16.44 15.02
CA GLU A 281 -13.43 15.62 15.97
C GLU A 281 -12.79 14.38 15.33
N GLU A 282 -13.29 13.96 14.17
CA GLU A 282 -12.78 12.82 13.42
C GLU A 282 -11.77 13.27 12.35
N LEU A 283 -10.74 12.46 12.16
CA LEU A 283 -9.84 12.53 11.02
C LEU A 283 -10.41 11.73 9.86
N CYS A 284 -9.97 12.08 8.65
CA CYS A 284 -10.32 11.42 7.41
C CYS A 284 -9.05 11.05 6.66
N GLY A 285 -9.05 9.86 6.09
CA GLY A 285 -8.01 9.38 5.20
C GLY A 285 -8.54 8.34 4.24
N ARG A 286 -7.63 7.74 3.47
CA ARG A 286 -7.97 6.67 2.52
C ARG A 286 -7.13 5.43 2.73
N LEU A 287 -7.73 4.27 2.46
CA LEU A 287 -7.01 3.01 2.32
C LEU A 287 -6.21 2.99 1.01
N ARG A 288 -5.29 2.03 0.89
CA ARG A 288 -4.65 1.75 -0.40
C ARG A 288 -5.67 1.32 -1.47
N THR A 289 -6.75 0.65 -1.07
CA THR A 289 -7.91 0.32 -1.90
C THR A 289 -8.87 1.50 -2.20
N ASN A 290 -8.50 2.73 -1.80
CA ASN A 290 -9.18 4.01 -2.09
C ASN A 290 -10.50 4.27 -1.34
N GLN A 291 -10.98 3.38 -0.47
CA GLN A 291 -12.11 3.68 0.40
C GLN A 291 -11.75 4.76 1.42
N VAL A 292 -12.72 5.62 1.73
CA VAL A 292 -12.59 6.66 2.75
C VAL A 292 -12.76 6.03 4.12
N VAL A 293 -11.89 6.38 5.07
CA VAL A 293 -11.97 5.96 6.47
C VAL A 293 -12.03 7.19 7.36
N ASN A 294 -13.04 7.23 8.23
CA ASN A 294 -13.14 8.23 9.30
C ASN A 294 -12.83 7.58 10.64
N PHE A 295 -12.04 8.24 11.48
CA PHE A 295 -11.67 7.72 12.80
C PHE A 295 -11.28 8.86 13.74
N SER A 296 -11.42 8.63 15.05
CA SER A 296 -10.93 9.58 16.07
C SER A 296 -9.43 9.39 16.27
N GLY A 297 -8.68 10.49 16.37
CA GLY A 297 -7.24 10.44 16.59
C GLY A 297 -6.61 11.83 16.77
N PRO A 298 -5.36 11.89 17.25
CA PRO A 298 -4.66 13.15 17.47
C PRO A 298 -4.34 13.84 16.13
N ARG A 299 -4.39 15.18 16.13
CA ARG A 299 -4.22 16.01 14.92
C ARG A 299 -2.86 15.87 14.25
N ASP A 300 -1.85 15.47 15.01
CA ASP A 300 -0.49 15.22 14.51
C ASP A 300 -0.42 14.01 13.55
N SER A 301 -1.50 13.21 13.47
CA SER A 301 -1.65 12.14 12.49
C SER A 301 -1.88 12.67 11.06
N LEU A 302 -2.24 13.95 10.88
CA LEU A 302 -2.41 14.56 9.57
C LEU A 302 -1.13 14.44 8.73
N GLY A 303 -1.27 13.90 7.51
CA GLY A 303 -0.15 13.67 6.60
C GLY A 303 0.69 12.43 6.88
N ARG A 304 0.32 11.65 7.90
CA ARG A 304 0.98 10.37 8.24
C ARG A 304 0.16 9.19 7.74
N LEU A 305 0.84 8.06 7.57
CA LEU A 305 0.22 6.76 7.46
C LEU A 305 -0.02 6.25 8.88
N VAL A 306 -1.24 5.83 9.16
CA VAL A 306 -1.61 5.27 10.47
C VAL A 306 -2.40 3.99 10.27
N MET A 307 -2.29 3.07 11.22
CA MET A 307 -3.07 1.84 11.19
C MET A 307 -4.39 2.05 11.90
N VAL A 308 -5.48 1.59 11.28
CA VAL A 308 -6.84 1.76 11.76
C VAL A 308 -7.55 0.42 11.74
N LYS A 309 -8.14 0.03 12.88
CA LYS A 309 -9.05 -1.12 12.94
C LYS A 309 -10.41 -0.65 12.44
N LEU A 310 -10.89 -1.28 11.37
CA LEU A 310 -12.16 -0.94 10.75
C LEU A 310 -13.31 -1.53 11.57
N THR A 311 -14.23 -0.70 12.05
CA THR A 311 -15.28 -1.09 13.00
C THR A 311 -16.69 -1.00 12.42
N GLU A 312 -16.94 -0.05 11.52
CA GLU A 312 -18.26 0.12 10.90
C GLU A 312 -18.17 0.35 9.39
N ALA A 313 -19.15 -0.17 8.67
CA ALA A 313 -19.30 -0.02 7.24
C ALA A 313 -20.50 0.89 6.95
N HIS A 314 -20.27 1.99 6.24
CA HIS A 314 -21.32 2.82 5.68
C HIS A 314 -21.31 2.72 4.15
N PRO A 315 -22.37 3.20 3.46
CA PRO A 315 -22.47 3.08 2.00
C PRO A 315 -21.30 3.68 1.21
N HIS A 316 -20.65 4.73 1.73
CA HIS A 316 -19.59 5.46 1.01
C HIS A 316 -18.30 5.68 1.81
N SER A 317 -18.21 5.08 3.00
CA SER A 317 -17.05 5.23 3.88
C SER A 317 -17.02 4.12 4.92
N LEU A 318 -15.86 3.90 5.49
CA LEU A 318 -15.65 3.07 6.67
C LEU A 318 -15.46 3.98 7.88
N LYS A 319 -15.77 3.45 9.06
CA LYS A 319 -15.36 4.03 10.34
C LYS A 319 -14.40 3.06 11.02
N GLY A 320 -13.49 3.60 11.81
CA GLY A 320 -12.58 2.78 12.59
C GLY A 320 -12.02 3.51 13.80
N THR A 321 -11.14 2.81 14.50
CA THR A 321 -10.35 3.34 15.61
C THR A 321 -8.88 3.27 15.25
N ARG A 322 -8.14 4.36 15.49
CA ARG A 322 -6.69 4.34 15.31
C ARG A 322 -6.12 3.28 16.24
N VAL A 323 -5.24 2.48 15.68
CA VAL A 323 -4.35 1.59 16.40
C VAL A 323 -3.11 2.45 16.67
N GLU A 324 -2.89 2.85 17.92
CA GLU A 324 -1.64 3.46 18.36
C GLU A 324 -0.45 2.58 17.95
N ASP A 325 0.75 3.13 17.77
CA ASP A 325 1.94 2.33 17.47
C ASP A 325 2.26 1.32 18.60
N SER A 326 1.85 1.64 19.84
CA SER A 326 1.77 0.76 21.03
C SER A 326 0.73 -0.37 20.92
N SER A 327 -0.15 -0.31 19.92
CA SER A 327 -1.21 -1.28 19.63
C SER A 327 -1.12 -1.88 18.23
N LEU A 328 -0.17 -1.42 17.40
CA LEU A 328 0.49 -2.25 16.39
C LEU A 328 1.44 -3.25 17.05
N SER A 329 1.87 -2.94 18.28
CA SER A 329 2.14 -3.90 19.37
C SER A 329 0.86 -4.52 19.96
N GLY A 330 -0.14 -4.75 19.11
CA GLY A 330 -0.98 -5.94 19.15
C GLY A 330 -0.15 -7.20 18.80
N ILE A 331 1.15 -7.05 18.59
CA ILE A 331 2.09 -8.09 18.97
C ILE A 331 2.26 -8.05 20.48
N MET A 332 1.73 -9.04 21.21
CA MET A 332 2.12 -9.24 22.60
C MET A 332 3.65 -9.28 22.67
N LEU A 333 4.26 -8.26 23.26
CA LEU A 333 5.70 -8.24 23.51
C LEU A 333 5.94 -9.05 24.77
N ARG A 334 6.78 -10.08 24.66
CA ARG A 334 7.27 -10.83 25.81
C ARG A 334 8.62 -10.25 26.21
N GLN A 335 8.77 -9.93 27.49
CA GLN A 335 10.07 -9.58 28.01
C GLN A 335 10.93 -10.85 28.00
N MET A 336 12.10 -10.76 27.39
CA MET A 336 13.03 -11.88 27.28
C MET A 336 14.32 -11.58 28.03
N THR A 337 15.01 -12.65 28.43
CA THR A 337 16.39 -12.62 28.90
C THR A 337 17.26 -13.43 27.96
N VAL A 338 18.54 -13.06 27.87
CA VAL A 338 19.52 -13.90 27.18
C VAL A 338 19.86 -15.05 28.12
N SER A 339 19.34 -16.25 27.82
CA SER A 339 19.52 -17.44 28.66
C SER A 339 20.87 -18.10 28.43
N GLY A 340 21.45 -17.96 27.23
CA GLY A 340 22.73 -18.55 26.91
C GLY A 340 23.13 -18.41 25.45
N LEU A 341 24.39 -18.77 25.18
CA LEU A 341 24.96 -18.92 23.85
C LEU A 341 25.36 -20.38 23.67
N THR A 342 25.01 -20.97 22.53
CA THR A 342 25.43 -22.33 22.14
C THR A 342 25.96 -22.33 20.71
N ILE A 343 26.47 -23.47 20.25
CA ILE A 343 26.97 -23.64 18.88
C ILE A 343 26.07 -24.65 18.18
N ASP A 344 25.67 -24.32 16.96
CA ASP A 344 25.00 -25.25 16.06
C ASP A 344 25.96 -26.40 15.70
N PRO A 345 25.64 -27.66 16.05
CA PRO A 345 26.53 -28.80 15.81
C PRO A 345 26.70 -29.12 14.31
N PHE A 346 25.83 -28.62 13.44
CA PHE A 346 25.90 -28.86 11.99
C PHE A 346 26.61 -27.73 11.26
N THR A 347 26.34 -26.47 11.63
CA THR A 347 26.90 -25.30 10.94
C THR A 347 28.08 -24.66 11.66
N ASN A 348 28.41 -25.13 12.87
CA ASN A 348 29.40 -24.55 13.78
C ASN A 348 29.20 -23.04 14.01
N SER A 349 27.97 -22.56 13.84
CA SER A 349 27.61 -21.15 13.96
C SER A 349 27.06 -20.87 15.37
N PRO A 350 27.42 -19.74 15.99
CA PRO A 350 26.88 -19.37 17.30
C PRO A 350 25.37 -19.09 17.24
N ILE A 351 24.66 -19.59 18.25
CA ILE A 351 23.23 -19.37 18.46
C ILE A 351 23.04 -18.68 19.81
N MET A 352 22.27 -17.60 19.83
CA MET A 352 21.79 -16.95 21.04
C MET A 352 20.37 -17.40 21.37
N ILE A 353 20.15 -17.78 22.63
CA ILE A 353 18.84 -18.21 23.13
C ILE A 353 18.22 -17.11 23.97
N LEU A 354 17.08 -16.59 23.51
CA LEU A 354 16.24 -15.67 24.28
C LEU A 354 15.11 -16.44 24.96
N LYS A 355 15.01 -16.37 26.29
CA LYS A 355 13.97 -17.03 27.08
C LYS A 355 12.96 -16.01 27.61
N ASP A 356 11.69 -16.35 27.54
CA ASP A 356 10.60 -15.57 28.14
C ASP A 356 10.74 -15.54 29.66
N VAL A 357 10.56 -14.37 30.27
CA VAL A 357 10.63 -14.19 31.72
C VAL A 357 9.46 -14.89 32.43
N ASP A 358 8.30 -14.98 31.77
CA ASP A 358 7.06 -15.49 32.36
C ASP A 358 6.72 -16.94 31.93
N SER A 359 7.51 -17.55 31.03
CA SER A 359 7.23 -18.89 30.51
C SER A 359 8.49 -19.62 30.01
N ASP A 360 8.39 -20.93 29.75
CA ASP A 360 9.51 -21.71 29.19
C ASP A 360 9.69 -21.55 27.67
N LYS A 361 9.10 -20.51 27.06
CA LYS A 361 9.30 -20.25 25.62
C LYS A 361 10.70 -19.71 25.37
N ALA A 362 11.38 -20.28 24.36
CA ALA A 362 12.68 -19.83 23.89
C ALA A 362 12.66 -19.46 22.39
N VAL A 363 13.51 -18.52 21.99
CA VAL A 363 13.72 -18.11 20.59
C VAL A 363 15.21 -18.20 20.26
N PRO A 364 15.63 -19.12 19.37
CA PRO A 364 17.00 -19.20 18.89
C PRO A 364 17.26 -18.19 17.76
N ILE A 365 18.35 -17.43 17.88
CA ILE A 365 18.81 -16.49 16.87
C ILE A 365 20.27 -16.82 16.52
N TRP A 366 20.53 -17.19 15.27
CA TRP A 366 21.88 -17.36 14.75
C TRP A 366 22.56 -16.00 14.65
N ILE A 367 23.76 -15.89 15.21
CA ILE A 367 24.53 -14.66 15.28
C ILE A 367 25.98 -14.89 14.82
N GLY A 368 26.66 -13.81 14.45
CA GLY A 368 28.07 -13.87 14.09
C GLY A 368 28.98 -14.13 15.30
N LEU A 369 30.17 -14.67 15.04
CA LEU A 369 31.16 -14.99 16.08
C LEU A 369 31.59 -13.76 16.91
N LEU A 370 31.74 -12.61 16.25
CA LEU A 370 32.15 -11.39 16.94
C LEU A 370 31.05 -10.87 17.86
N GLU A 371 29.79 -10.91 17.41
CA GLU A 371 28.65 -10.53 18.24
C GLU A 371 28.42 -11.52 19.38
N ALA A 372 28.60 -12.82 19.13
CA ALA A 372 28.55 -13.85 20.18
C ALA A 372 29.61 -13.59 21.25
N THR A 373 30.84 -13.25 20.85
CA THR A 373 31.92 -12.90 21.78
C THR A 373 31.55 -11.66 22.61
N ALA A 374 30.98 -10.64 21.98
CA ALA A 374 30.58 -9.40 22.65
C ALA A 374 29.42 -9.58 23.65
N ILE A 375 28.51 -10.53 23.38
CA ILE A 375 27.42 -10.89 24.28
C ILE A 375 27.96 -11.76 25.43
N ALA A 376 28.75 -12.78 25.11
CA ALA A 376 29.36 -13.69 26.08
C ALA A 376 30.16 -12.93 27.14
N SER A 377 30.98 -11.97 26.72
CA SER A 377 31.79 -11.20 27.65
C SER A 377 30.98 -10.40 28.66
N GLU A 378 29.82 -9.87 28.24
CA GLU A 378 28.94 -9.12 29.14
C GLU A 378 28.20 -10.06 30.10
N LEU A 379 27.73 -11.22 29.61
CA LEU A 379 27.07 -12.24 30.43
C LEU A 379 28.01 -12.82 31.50
N GLU A 380 29.27 -13.07 31.14
CA GLU A 380 30.30 -13.57 32.06
C GLU A 380 31.02 -12.46 32.84
N ASN A 381 30.63 -11.19 32.63
CA ASN A 381 31.22 -10.02 33.24
C ASN A 381 32.76 -9.95 33.06
N ILE A 382 33.24 -10.41 31.90
CA ILE A 382 34.63 -10.38 31.48
C ILE A 382 35.01 -8.96 31.05
N LYS A 383 36.01 -8.39 31.71
CA LYS A 383 36.54 -7.07 31.38
C LYS A 383 37.76 -7.17 30.50
N PHE A 384 37.68 -6.62 29.30
CA PHE A 384 38.83 -6.45 28.41
C PHE A 384 39.64 -5.19 28.77
N SER A 385 40.92 -5.19 28.41
CA SER A 385 41.83 -4.04 28.63
C SER A 385 41.47 -2.81 27.77
N ARG A 386 40.68 -3.02 26.72
CA ARG A 386 40.19 -1.99 25.80
C ARG A 386 38.68 -2.18 25.57
N PRO A 387 37.92 -1.10 25.39
CA PRO A 387 36.49 -1.20 25.12
C PRO A 387 36.24 -1.92 23.79
N MET A 388 35.28 -2.83 23.78
CA MET A 388 34.72 -3.40 22.54
C MET A 388 33.78 -2.39 21.86
N THR A 389 33.28 -2.75 20.68
CA THR A 389 32.37 -1.90 19.88
C THR A 389 31.16 -1.43 20.68
N HIS A 390 30.46 -2.32 21.37
CA HIS A 390 29.26 -1.97 22.14
C HIS A 390 29.57 -1.23 23.45
N ASP A 391 30.79 -1.38 23.99
CA ASP A 391 31.27 -0.56 25.11
C ASP A 391 31.52 0.87 24.68
N LEU A 392 32.16 1.05 23.51
CA LEU A 392 32.36 2.36 22.90
C LEU A 392 31.00 3.04 22.61
N LEU A 393 30.03 2.30 22.06
CA LEU A 393 28.68 2.82 21.81
C LEU A 393 28.01 3.28 23.09
N LYS A 394 28.07 2.47 24.16
CA LYS A 394 27.55 2.86 25.48
C LYS A 394 28.19 4.17 25.96
N ILE A 395 29.51 4.29 25.91
CA ILE A 395 30.23 5.49 26.35
C ILE A 395 29.81 6.73 25.53
N ILE A 396 29.67 6.58 24.21
CA ILE A 396 29.20 7.67 23.34
C ILE A 396 27.79 8.10 23.73
N MET A 397 26.88 7.15 23.94
CA MET A 397 25.49 7.44 24.30
C MET A 397 25.37 8.12 25.66
N GLU A 398 26.11 7.63 26.67
CA GLU A 398 26.18 8.25 28.00
C GLU A 398 26.73 9.69 27.91
N THR A 399 27.79 9.90 27.11
CA THR A 399 28.38 11.24 26.89
C THR A 399 27.40 12.19 26.21
N MET A 400 26.52 11.67 25.35
CA MET A 400 25.52 12.45 24.63
C MET A 400 24.17 12.55 25.35
N ALA A 401 24.08 12.05 26.60
CA ALA A 401 22.85 11.99 27.38
C ALA A 401 21.69 11.28 26.65
N ILE A 402 22.01 10.20 25.92
CA ILE A 402 21.06 9.34 25.22
C ILE A 402 20.82 8.10 26.07
N GLN A 403 19.56 7.83 26.43
CA GLN A 403 19.16 6.65 27.17
C GLN A 403 18.54 5.61 26.23
N VAL A 404 18.99 4.36 26.30
CA VAL A 404 18.25 3.24 25.68
C VAL A 404 17.09 2.87 26.60
N THR A 405 15.86 3.00 26.13
CA THR A 405 14.66 2.69 26.93
C THR A 405 14.29 1.22 26.85
N ARG A 406 14.40 0.62 25.66
CA ARG A 406 14.18 -0.81 25.40
C ARG A 406 14.75 -1.23 24.05
N VAL A 407 14.95 -2.53 23.88
CA VAL A 407 15.20 -3.16 22.58
C VAL A 407 14.07 -4.13 22.27
N GLU A 408 13.65 -4.19 21.01
CA GLU A 408 12.65 -5.15 20.57
C GLU A 408 13.12 -5.94 19.35
N VAL A 409 12.91 -7.25 19.34
CA VAL A 409 12.95 -8.06 18.10
C VAL A 409 11.54 -8.09 17.55
N CYS A 410 11.29 -7.32 16.49
CA CYS A 410 9.95 -6.95 16.05
C CYS A 410 9.40 -7.82 14.92
N ASP A 411 10.25 -8.40 14.08
CA ASP A 411 9.80 -9.22 12.94
C ASP A 411 10.82 -10.30 12.55
N LEU A 412 10.33 -11.30 11.82
CA LEU A 412 11.08 -12.38 11.19
C LEU A 412 10.55 -12.57 9.76
N ARG A 413 11.39 -12.31 8.76
CA ARG A 413 11.07 -12.45 7.33
C ARG A 413 12.22 -13.17 6.64
N ASP A 414 11.92 -14.19 5.84
CA ASP A 414 12.94 -14.94 5.08
C ASP A 414 14.12 -15.42 5.94
N ASN A 415 13.84 -15.97 7.13
CA ASN A 415 14.82 -16.38 8.15
C ASN A 415 15.73 -15.26 8.69
N THR A 416 15.40 -14.00 8.42
CA THR A 416 16.12 -12.83 8.92
C THR A 416 15.31 -12.15 10.01
N TYR A 417 15.90 -12.02 11.19
CA TYR A 417 15.32 -11.33 12.34
C TYR A 417 15.61 -9.83 12.26
N PHE A 418 14.61 -9.01 12.61
CA PHE A 418 14.70 -7.55 12.64
C PHE A 418 14.54 -7.05 14.07
N ALA A 419 15.33 -6.04 14.46
CA ALA A 419 15.25 -5.45 15.79
C ALA A 419 15.26 -3.92 15.74
N LEU A 420 14.66 -3.31 16.76
CA LEU A 420 14.60 -1.87 16.94
C LEU A 420 15.19 -1.52 18.31
N ILE A 421 16.00 -0.46 18.33
CA ILE A 421 16.52 0.15 19.56
C ILE A 421 15.73 1.42 19.81
N HIS A 422 15.07 1.50 20.96
CA HIS A 422 14.33 2.68 21.38
C HIS A 422 15.19 3.53 22.29
N LEU A 423 15.35 4.80 21.92
CA LEU A 423 16.20 5.78 22.57
C LEU A 423 15.36 6.94 23.08
N ASN A 424 15.79 7.54 24.19
CA ASN A 424 15.26 8.80 24.69
C ASN A 424 16.41 9.78 24.87
N ARG A 425 16.23 10.98 24.30
CA ARG A 425 17.10 12.13 24.54
C ARG A 425 16.23 13.34 24.82
N GLU A 426 16.38 13.95 25.99
CA GLU A 426 15.66 15.18 26.37
C GLU A 426 14.12 15.07 26.22
N GLY A 427 13.56 13.88 26.43
CA GLY A 427 12.12 13.64 26.31
C GLY A 427 11.64 13.35 24.89
N GLN A 428 12.53 13.30 23.90
CA GLN A 428 12.23 12.85 22.54
C GLN A 428 12.57 11.37 22.39
N GLU A 429 11.57 10.56 22.05
CA GLU A 429 11.75 9.15 21.73
C GLU A 429 12.16 9.00 20.26
N VAL A 430 13.25 8.25 20.02
CA VAL A 430 13.79 7.96 18.69
C VAL A 430 13.98 6.45 18.58
N THR A 431 13.54 5.87 17.47
CA THR A 431 13.71 4.44 17.20
C THR A 431 14.74 4.25 16.08
N ILE A 432 15.67 3.31 16.27
CA ILE A 432 16.71 2.98 15.30
C ILE A 432 16.59 1.52 14.89
N ASP A 433 16.65 1.26 13.59
CA ASP A 433 16.73 -0.09 13.02
C ASP A 433 18.09 -0.73 13.28
N ALA A 434 18.10 -1.98 13.72
CA ALA A 434 19.31 -2.69 14.12
C ALA A 434 19.21 -4.20 13.87
N ARG A 435 20.37 -4.85 13.76
CA ARG A 435 20.44 -6.32 13.84
C ARG A 435 20.17 -6.74 15.29
N PRO A 436 19.42 -7.84 15.53
CA PRO A 436 19.13 -8.31 16.89
C PRO A 436 20.37 -8.52 17.75
N SER A 437 21.44 -9.05 17.16
CA SER A 437 22.72 -9.28 17.85
C SER A 437 23.33 -7.98 18.40
N ASP A 438 23.33 -6.91 17.61
CA ASP A 438 23.88 -5.62 18.02
C ASP A 438 23.00 -4.94 19.07
N ALA A 439 21.68 -4.98 18.85
CA ALA A 439 20.71 -4.37 19.75
C ALA A 439 20.76 -5.04 21.14
N ILE A 440 20.83 -6.37 21.19
CA ILE A 440 20.90 -7.13 22.44
C ILE A 440 22.24 -6.95 23.13
N ALA A 441 23.36 -6.97 22.40
CA ALA A 441 24.69 -6.70 22.97
C ALA A 441 24.79 -5.31 23.62
N LEU A 442 24.12 -4.30 23.04
CA LEU A 442 24.00 -2.97 23.65
C LEU A 442 23.06 -2.98 24.85
N ALA A 443 21.89 -3.61 24.73
CA ALA A 443 20.88 -3.68 25.80
C ALA A 443 21.45 -4.29 27.09
N LEU A 444 22.26 -5.34 26.99
CA LEU A 444 22.93 -5.95 28.15
C LEU A 444 23.84 -4.95 28.88
N ARG A 445 24.66 -4.20 28.14
CA ARG A 445 25.64 -3.23 28.69
C ARG A 445 25.00 -2.03 29.36
N VAL A 446 23.88 -1.56 28.82
CA VAL A 446 23.11 -0.41 29.36
C VAL A 446 21.98 -0.85 30.29
N LYS A 447 21.80 -2.17 30.48
CA LYS A 447 20.75 -2.79 31.29
C LYS A 447 19.33 -2.37 30.85
N ALA A 448 19.12 -2.24 29.54
CA ALA A 448 17.81 -2.00 28.98
C ALA A 448 17.01 -3.30 28.83
N PRO A 449 15.68 -3.27 29.00
CA PRO A 449 14.83 -4.43 28.80
C PRO A 449 14.82 -4.86 27.33
N ILE A 450 14.81 -6.19 27.13
CA ILE A 450 14.73 -6.84 25.82
C ILE A 450 13.32 -7.40 25.65
N TYR A 451 12.68 -7.08 24.55
CA TYR A 451 11.36 -7.59 24.18
C TYR A 451 11.43 -8.39 22.89
N VAL A 452 10.63 -9.43 22.79
CA VAL A 452 10.43 -10.16 21.53
C VAL A 452 8.95 -10.21 21.22
N ALA A 453 8.64 -9.94 19.96
CA ALA A 453 7.31 -9.95 19.44
C ALA A 453 6.72 -11.38 19.40
N GLU A 454 5.52 -11.63 19.92
CA GLU A 454 4.86 -12.96 19.88
C GLU A 454 4.78 -13.53 18.45
N VAL A 455 4.63 -12.69 17.43
CA VAL A 455 4.70 -13.15 16.02
C VAL A 455 6.07 -13.73 15.66
N VAL A 456 7.16 -13.16 16.20
CA VAL A 456 8.52 -13.68 16.04
C VAL A 456 8.65 -15.00 16.79
N ILE A 457 8.14 -15.10 18.01
CA ILE A 457 8.12 -16.35 18.79
C ILE A 457 7.38 -17.47 18.03
N GLN A 458 6.23 -17.15 17.44
CA GLN A 458 5.44 -18.11 16.65
C GLN A 458 6.13 -18.50 15.33
N LYS A 459 6.77 -17.56 14.64
CA LYS A 459 7.48 -17.82 13.39
C LYS A 459 8.78 -18.61 13.64
N ALA A 460 9.53 -18.31 14.70
CA ALA A 460 10.76 -19.00 15.06
C ALA A 460 10.53 -20.50 15.29
N ARG A 461 9.41 -20.87 15.93
CA ARG A 461 8.97 -22.27 16.08
C ARG A 461 8.75 -23.02 14.77
N ARG A 462 8.52 -22.33 13.65
CA ARG A 462 8.29 -22.95 12.32
C ARG A 462 9.56 -23.03 11.47
N VAL A 463 10.54 -22.17 11.72
CA VAL A 463 11.84 -22.20 11.03
C VAL A 463 12.61 -23.48 11.37
N ASP A 464 12.37 -24.04 12.56
CA ASP A 464 12.88 -25.34 13.02
C ASP A 464 12.54 -26.53 12.09
N LEU A 465 11.50 -26.39 11.25
CA LEU A 465 11.05 -27.44 10.33
C LEU A 465 11.44 -27.17 8.86
N SER A 466 12.01 -26.01 8.54
CA SER A 466 12.10 -25.55 7.15
C SER A 466 13.37 -24.80 6.77
N ALA A 467 14.38 -24.73 7.65
CA ALA A 467 15.70 -24.21 7.32
C ALA A 467 16.49 -25.17 6.41
N LYS A 468 16.02 -25.29 5.16
CA LYS A 468 16.65 -25.78 3.93
C LYS A 468 17.04 -27.26 3.84
N GLU A 469 16.96 -27.75 2.61
CA GLU A 469 17.12 -29.13 2.14
C GLU A 469 18.45 -29.77 2.58
N ALA A 470 18.50 -30.32 3.80
CA ALA A 470 19.40 -31.41 4.23
C ALA A 470 19.18 -31.81 5.71
N ILE A 471 17.96 -31.71 6.24
CA ILE A 471 17.66 -32.14 7.62
C ILE A 471 16.64 -33.26 7.52
N THR A 472 17.02 -34.48 7.92
CA THR A 472 16.09 -35.61 7.91
C THR A 472 15.01 -35.40 8.96
N THR A 473 13.83 -35.99 8.78
CA THR A 473 12.71 -35.91 9.74
C THR A 473 13.09 -36.45 11.14
N GLU A 474 14.21 -37.16 11.22
CA GLU A 474 14.82 -37.70 12.44
C GLU A 474 15.69 -36.65 13.17
N ASP A 475 16.35 -35.77 12.43
CA ASP A 475 17.16 -34.66 12.98
C ASP A 475 16.27 -33.56 13.59
N ALA A 476 15.13 -33.23 12.96
CA ALA A 476 14.16 -32.28 13.51
C ALA A 476 13.50 -32.78 14.81
N LYS A 477 13.29 -34.11 14.91
CA LYS A 477 12.83 -34.76 16.16
C LYS A 477 13.91 -34.71 17.24
N LYS A 478 15.17 -34.98 16.90
CA LYS A 478 16.31 -34.81 17.83
C LYS A 478 16.44 -33.38 18.31
N TRP A 479 16.23 -32.38 17.46
CA TRP A 479 16.26 -30.97 17.86
C TRP A 479 15.14 -30.62 18.84
N THR A 480 13.93 -31.13 18.60
CA THR A 480 12.81 -30.94 19.53
C THR A 480 13.10 -31.63 20.87
N GLU A 481 13.64 -32.86 20.86
CA GLU A 481 14.04 -33.59 22.06
C GLU A 481 15.20 -32.93 22.82
N ILE A 482 16.16 -32.31 22.11
CA ILE A 482 17.27 -31.55 22.72
C ILE A 482 16.71 -30.27 23.36
N LEU A 483 15.86 -29.52 22.67
CA LEU A 483 15.26 -28.29 23.21
C LEU A 483 14.34 -28.57 24.41
N GLU A 484 13.63 -29.69 24.40
CA GLU A 484 12.77 -30.15 25.50
C GLU A 484 13.55 -30.81 26.64
N GLY A 485 14.78 -31.29 26.39
CA GLY A 485 15.63 -32.01 27.32
C GLY A 485 16.81 -31.21 27.91
N LEU A 486 16.96 -29.93 27.55
CA LEU A 486 18.01 -29.05 28.09
C LEU A 486 17.76 -28.77 29.58
N ASP A 487 18.62 -29.32 30.44
CA ASP A 487 18.66 -29.04 31.87
C ASP A 487 19.14 -27.60 32.10
N PRO A 488 18.45 -26.79 32.92
CA PRO A 488 18.91 -25.46 33.35
C PRO A 488 20.37 -25.41 33.86
N ASP A 489 20.90 -26.51 34.40
CA ASP A 489 22.27 -26.60 34.92
C ASP A 489 23.35 -26.90 33.84
N ASP A 490 22.96 -27.27 32.62
CA ASP A 490 23.87 -27.41 31.47
C ASP A 490 24.22 -26.05 30.83
N PHE A 491 23.50 -25.00 31.20
CA PHE A 491 23.77 -23.64 30.77
C PHE A 491 24.86 -23.00 31.62
N GLY A 492 26.02 -22.75 31.04
CA GLY A 492 27.11 -22.00 31.70
C GLY A 492 28.53 -22.51 31.50
N LYS A 493 28.79 -23.40 30.55
CA LYS A 493 30.17 -23.78 30.20
C LYS A 493 30.49 -23.47 28.75
N TYR A 494 30.88 -22.21 28.51
CA TYR A 494 31.79 -21.90 27.42
C TYR A 494 33.13 -22.60 27.73
N LYS A 495 33.30 -23.84 27.26
CA LYS A 495 34.66 -24.35 27.05
C LYS A 495 35.09 -23.86 25.68
N MET A 496 35.85 -22.76 25.68
CA MET A 496 36.71 -22.42 24.54
C MET A 496 37.62 -23.59 24.18
#